data_AF-A0A4R9BZT7-F1
#
_entry.id   AF-A0A4R9BZT7-F1
#
_cell.length_a   1.000
_cell.length_b   1.000
_cell.length_c   1.000
_cell.angle_alpha   90.00
_cell.angle_beta   90.00
_cell.angle_gamma   90.00
#
_symmetry.space_group_name_H-M   'P 1'
#
loop_
_entity.id
_entity.type
_entity.pdbx_description
1 polymer ?
#
loop_
_entity_poly.entity_id
_entity_poly.type
_entity_poly.pdbx_seq_one_letter_code
_entity_poly.pdbx_strand_id
1 'polypeptide(L)' 'NKEKTPWTPMIPPTRNIKVTKNWKLLTAEKPVDKIEVELYKDGVATGKKLELNKNNNWSGEFKNLEV' A
#
# COMPACT_ATOMS: atom_id res chain seq x y z
N ASN A 1 13.30 -30.57 36.13
CA ASN A 1 13.40 -30.10 34.74
C ASN A 1 12.06 -29.60 34.27
N LYS A 2 11.86 -28.28 34.17
CA LYS A 2 10.70 -27.71 33.45
C LYS A 2 11.16 -27.41 32.04
N GLU A 3 10.56 -28.09 31.08
CA GLU A 3 10.84 -27.95 29.65
C GLU A 3 10.61 -26.50 29.21
N LYS A 4 11.59 -25.94 28.51
CA LYS A 4 11.50 -24.62 27.89
C LYS A 4 10.45 -24.73 26.78
N THR A 5 9.35 -24.00 26.90
CA THR A 5 8.34 -23.92 25.84
C THR A 5 9.03 -23.53 24.53
N PRO A 6 8.73 -24.21 23.41
CA PRO A 6 9.36 -23.90 22.13
C PRO A 6 9.06 -22.44 21.78
N TRP A 7 10.12 -21.67 21.51
CA TRP A 7 10.00 -20.29 21.08
C TRP A 7 9.21 -20.24 19.78
N THR A 8 7.96 -19.77 19.82
CA THR A 8 7.26 -19.35 18.61
C THR A 8 8.09 -18.22 18.00
N PRO A 9 8.54 -18.30 16.74
CA PRO A 9 9.24 -17.19 16.12
C PRO A 9 8.33 -15.95 16.18
N MET A 10 8.84 -14.85 16.73
CA MET A 10 8.12 -13.57 16.73
C MET A 10 8.01 -13.09 15.28
N ILE A 11 6.81 -13.12 14.73
CA ILE A 11 6.53 -12.55 13.40
C ILE A 11 6.64 -11.02 13.55
N PRO A 12 7.51 -10.35 12.76
CA PRO A 12 7.62 -8.89 12.83
C PRO A 12 6.27 -8.25 12.47
N PRO A 13 5.89 -7.15 13.15
CA PRO A 13 4.64 -6.47 12.84
C PRO A 13 4.71 -5.89 11.42
N THR A 14 3.61 -6.02 10.70
CA THR A 14 3.45 -5.40 9.37
C THR A 14 2.30 -4.41 9.39
N ARG A 15 2.33 -3.46 8.46
CA ARG A 15 1.25 -2.49 8.23
C ARG A 15 0.75 -2.54 6.80
N ASN A 16 -0.52 -2.16 6.64
CA ASN A 16 -1.12 -1.94 5.34
C ASN A 16 -1.37 -0.44 5.13
N ILE A 17 -1.15 0.04 3.90
CA ILE A 17 -1.40 1.42 3.50
C ILE A 17 -2.40 1.41 2.36
N LYS A 18 -3.60 1.94 2.61
CA LYS A 18 -4.62 2.18 1.59
C LYS A 18 -4.40 3.51 0.91
N VAL A 19 -4.48 3.52 -0.41
CA VAL A 19 -4.28 4.69 -1.26
C VAL A 19 -5.53 4.90 -2.09
N THR A 20 -6.04 6.13 -2.09
CA THR A 20 -7.17 6.53 -2.93
C THR A 20 -6.82 7.84 -3.62
N LYS A 21 -6.95 7.87 -4.95
CA LYS A 21 -6.82 9.09 -5.73
C LYS A 21 -8.17 9.79 -5.81
N ASN A 22 -8.29 10.89 -5.08
CA ASN A 22 -9.43 11.79 -5.21
C ASN A 22 -9.16 12.84 -6.30
N TRP A 23 -10.11 12.99 -7.24
CA TRP A 23 -10.05 13.97 -8.32
C TRP A 23 -10.96 15.15 -7.97
N LYS A 24 -10.36 16.33 -7.70
CA LYS A 24 -11.10 17.58 -7.48
C LYS A 24 -11.12 18.38 -8.78
N LEU A 25 -11.96 17.96 -9.71
CA LEU A 25 -12.14 18.57 -11.03
C LEU A 25 -13.48 19.28 -11.11
N LEU A 26 -13.59 20.28 -12.00
CA LEU A 26 -14.87 20.95 -12.29
C LEU A 26 -15.81 20.05 -13.11
N THR A 27 -15.25 19.08 -13.84
CA THR A 27 -15.97 18.13 -14.68
C THR A 27 -15.89 16.72 -14.11
N ALA A 28 -16.86 15.86 -14.45
CA ALA A 28 -16.88 14.46 -14.02
C ALA A 28 -15.89 13.56 -14.80
N GLU A 29 -15.42 14.05 -15.95
CA GLU A 29 -14.47 13.37 -16.79
C GLU A 29 -13.05 13.45 -16.20
N LYS A 30 -12.41 12.29 -16.08
CA LYS A 30 -11.06 12.20 -15.55
C LYS A 30 -10.08 12.33 -16.73
N PRO A 31 -9.00 13.10 -16.60
CA PRO A 31 -8.12 13.45 -17.71
C PRO A 31 -7.24 12.30 -18.20
N VAL A 32 -7.20 11.18 -17.46
CA VAL A 32 -6.35 10.03 -17.73
C VAL A 32 -7.09 8.73 -17.44
N ASP A 33 -6.74 7.67 -18.17
CA ASP A 33 -7.31 6.34 -17.97
C ASP A 33 -6.73 5.62 -16.75
N LYS A 34 -5.46 5.89 -16.45
CA LYS A 34 -4.71 5.27 -15.35
C LYS A 34 -3.60 6.17 -14.83
N ILE A 35 -3.19 5.94 -13.59
CA ILE A 35 -2.00 6.50 -12.95
C ILE A 35 -1.20 5.40 -12.26
N GLU A 36 0.10 5.60 -12.15
CA GLU A 36 0.98 4.77 -11.33
C GLU A 36 1.40 5.56 -10.09
N VAL A 37 1.27 4.96 -8.91
CA VAL A 37 1.72 5.52 -7.64
C VAL A 37 2.80 4.64 -7.05
N GLU A 38 3.86 5.24 -6.51
CA GLU A 38 4.96 4.52 -5.87
C GLU A 38 5.03 4.86 -4.38
N LEU A 39 5.26 3.84 -3.54
CA LEU A 39 5.42 4.02 -2.11
C LEU A 39 6.85 4.45 -1.77
N TYR A 40 6.97 5.46 -0.91
CA TYR A 40 8.23 5.95 -0.38
C TYR A 40 8.30 5.66 1.14
N LYS A 41 9.47 5.24 1.62
CA LYS A 41 9.79 5.08 3.04
C LYS A 41 10.94 6.04 3.36
N ASP A 42 10.70 6.97 4.28
CA ASP A 42 11.70 7.96 4.71
C ASP A 42 12.33 8.77 3.57
N GLY A 43 11.52 9.11 2.56
CA GLY A 43 11.95 9.85 1.38
C GLY A 43 12.64 8.99 0.30
N VAL A 44 12.83 7.69 0.54
CA VAL A 44 13.43 6.75 -0.41
C VAL A 44 12.34 5.93 -1.10
N ALA A 45 12.46 5.79 -2.43
CA ALA A 45 11.55 4.97 -3.22
C ALA A 45 11.68 3.48 -2.83
N THR A 46 10.54 2.82 -2.58
CA THR A 46 10.54 1.39 -2.22
C THR A 46 10.49 0.46 -3.43
N GLY A 47 10.30 0.99 -4.65
CA GLY A 47 10.04 0.21 -5.86
C GLY A 47 8.64 -0.41 -5.92
N LYS A 48 7.86 -0.34 -4.83
CA LYS A 48 6.49 -0.86 -4.80
C LYS A 48 5.56 0.13 -5.47
N LYS A 49 4.91 -0.31 -6.55
CA LYS A 49 4.02 0.51 -7.37
C LYS A 49 2.60 -0.05 -7.38
N LEU A 50 1.62 0.83 -7.53
CA LEU A 50 0.22 0.50 -7.75
C LEU A 50 -0.31 1.27 -8.95
N GLU A 51 -1.00 0.58 -9.84
CA GLU A 51 -1.78 1.20 -10.89
C GLU A 51 -3.18 1.53 -10.34
N LEU A 52 -3.59 2.79 -10.41
CA LEU A 52 -4.94 3.24 -10.06
C LEU A 52 -5.67 3.67 -11.33
N ASN A 53 -6.87 3.15 -11.54
CA ASN A 53 -7.67 3.39 -12.74
C ASN A 53 -9.16 3.35 -12.40
N LYS A 54 -10.02 3.53 -13.41
CA LYS A 54 -11.47 3.52 -13.22
C LYS A 54 -12.00 2.16 -12.70
N ASN A 55 -11.36 1.05 -13.06
CA ASN A 55 -11.82 -0.31 -12.70
C ASN A 55 -11.62 -0.61 -11.21
N ASN A 56 -10.55 -0.10 -10.60
CA ASN A 56 -10.31 -0.22 -9.16
C ASN A 56 -10.81 0.97 -8.34
N ASN A 57 -11.73 1.75 -8.90
CA ASN A 57 -12.29 2.96 -8.28
C ASN A 57 -11.20 3.93 -7.82
N TRP A 58 -10.09 4.01 -8.56
CA TRP A 58 -8.94 4.86 -8.24
C TRP A 58 -8.37 4.59 -6.84
N SER A 59 -8.39 3.32 -6.41
CA SER A 59 -7.94 2.89 -5.09
C SER A 59 -7.09 1.62 -5.14
N GLY A 60 -6.18 1.49 -4.19
CA GLY A 60 -5.26 0.37 -4.05
C GLY A 60 -4.71 0.25 -2.64
N GLU A 61 -4.02 -0.84 -2.34
CA GLU A 61 -3.49 -1.09 -1.00
C GLU A 61 -2.11 -1.76 -1.08
N PHE A 62 -1.14 -1.17 -0.38
CA PHE A 62 0.14 -1.83 -0.09
C PHE A 62 -0.02 -2.66 1.17
N LYS A 63 0.15 -3.97 1.07
CA LYS A 63 -0.01 -4.91 2.17
C LYS A 63 1.34 -5.41 2.67
N ASN A 64 1.37 -5.88 3.93
CA ASN A 64 2.53 -6.55 4.52
C ASN A 64 3.81 -5.70 4.47
N LEU A 65 3.70 -4.40 4.74
CA LEU A 65 4.87 -3.52 4.83
C LEU A 65 5.52 -3.67 6.19
N GLU A 66 6.82 -3.99 6.20
CA GLU A 66 7.61 -4.00 7.42
C GLU A 66 7.66 -2.60 8.03
N VAL A 67 7.32 -2.52 9.32
CA VAL A 67 7.32 -1.28 10.11
C VAL A 67 8.75 -0.85 10.37
#